data_AF-A0A938R1Y8-F1
#
_entry.id   AF-A0A938R1Y8-F1
#
_cell.length_a   1.000
_cell.length_b   1.000
_cell.length_c   1.000
_cell.angle_alpha   90.00
_cell.angle_beta   90.00
_cell.angle_gamma   90.00
#
_symmetry.space_group_name_H-M   'P 1'
#
loop_
_entity.id
_entity.type
_entity.pdbx_description
1 polymer ?
#
loop_
_entity_poly.entity_id
_entity_poly.type
_entity_poly.pdbx_seq_one_letter_code
_entity_poly.pdbx_strand_id
1 'polypeptide(L)'
;MALTTFGAIMGFAAEMVGQSGNIYRNLVQQAKEHGLKETLQALSAEETKNHSLMEKTRRENVTEMILEPIAGFQKEDYEIDLKTEERMEDGDLVRIALALEEREKRFFSDASSKLPLPEAARIFRKIALRKQENITRLQNLGLNQTLKKSISA
;
A
#
# COMPACT_ATOMS: atom_id res chain seq x y z
N MET A 1 -4.44 13.56 12.76
CA MET A 1 -3.47 13.08 13.74
C MET A 1 -2.09 13.26 13.15
N ALA A 2 -1.30 14.13 13.77
CA ALA A 2 0.03 14.46 13.29
C ALA A 2 1.00 13.31 13.56
N LEU A 3 1.81 12.98 12.56
CA LEU A 3 2.83 11.94 12.61
C LEU A 3 4.19 12.60 12.88
N THR A 4 4.35 13.12 14.09
CA THR A 4 5.48 13.99 14.46
C THR A 4 6.75 13.26 14.85
N THR A 5 6.72 11.94 15.01
CA THR A 5 7.89 11.16 15.43
C THR A 5 8.17 10.03 14.46
N PHE A 6 9.42 9.58 14.42
CA PHE A 6 9.81 8.39 13.67
C PHE A 6 8.93 7.17 14.03
N GLY A 7 8.73 6.93 15.33
CA GLY A 7 7.89 5.84 15.81
C GLY A 7 6.43 5.94 15.33
N ALA A 8 5.86 7.15 15.31
CA ALA A 8 4.51 7.38 14.79
C ALA A 8 4.42 7.08 13.29
N ILE A 9 5.39 7.54 12.49
CA ILE A 9 5.43 7.25 11.04
C ILE A 9 5.56 5.76 10.78
N MET A 10 6.46 5.06 11.48
CA MET A 10 6.65 3.62 11.31
C MET A 10 5.43 2.82 11.75
N GLY A 11 4.80 3.19 12.87
CA GLY A 11 3.58 2.57 13.36
C GLY A 11 2.42 2.75 12.38
N PHE A 12 2.25 3.96 11.86
CA PHE A 12 1.24 4.22 10.83
C PHE A 12 1.54 3.50 9.52
N ALA A 13 2.80 3.43 9.09
CA ALA A 13 3.21 2.65 7.92
C ALA A 13 2.85 1.17 8.08
N ALA A 14 3.10 0.59 9.26
CA ALA A 14 2.73 -0.79 9.58
C ALA A 14 1.20 -0.99 9.57
N GLU A 15 0.44 -0.08 10.21
CA GLU A 15 -1.02 -0.10 10.21
C GLU A 15 -1.57 -0.06 8.77
N MET A 16 -1.07 0.86 7.94
CA MET A 16 -1.51 1.08 6.57
C MET A 16 -1.35 -0.18 5.71
N VAL A 17 -0.14 -0.75 5.67
CA VAL A 17 0.11 -1.96 4.87
C VAL A 17 -0.60 -3.19 5.47
N GLY A 18 -0.75 -3.24 6.80
CA GLY A 18 -1.54 -4.28 7.47
C GLY A 18 -3.02 -4.27 7.04
N GLN A 19 -3.62 -3.08 6.97
CA GLN A 19 -4.98 -2.88 6.47
C GLN A 19 -5.09 -3.27 4.99
N SER A 20 -4.17 -2.83 4.14
CA SER A 20 -4.14 -3.22 2.72
C SER A 20 -4.01 -4.72 2.55
N GLY A 21 -3.16 -5.38 3.34
CA GLY A 21 -3.03 -6.83 3.33
C GLY A 21 -4.34 -7.56 3.69
N ASN A 22 -5.11 -7.04 4.65
CA ASN A 22 -6.45 -7.56 4.96
C ASN A 22 -7.41 -7.37 3.78
N ILE A 23 -7.42 -6.18 3.18
CA ILE A 23 -8.29 -5.88 2.04
C ILE A 23 -7.96 -6.80 0.86
N TYR A 24 -6.67 -6.97 0.52
CA TYR A 24 -6.27 -7.89 -0.55
C TYR A 24 -6.75 -9.32 -0.32
N ARG A 25 -6.65 -9.85 0.91
CA ARG A 25 -7.19 -11.18 1.22
C ARG A 25 -8.69 -11.29 0.94
N ASN A 26 -9.46 -10.23 1.21
CA ASN A 26 -10.88 -10.18 0.90
C ASN A 26 -11.13 -10.11 -0.62
N LEU A 27 -10.38 -9.27 -1.35
CA LEU A 27 -10.51 -9.17 -2.81
C LEU A 27 -10.17 -10.51 -3.51
N VAL A 28 -9.19 -11.26 -3.00
CA VAL A 28 -8.83 -12.60 -3.52
C VAL A 28 -10.01 -13.58 -3.47
N GLN A 29 -10.90 -13.47 -2.47
CA GLN A 29 -12.08 -14.33 -2.38
C GLN A 29 -13.16 -13.98 -3.41
N GLN A 30 -13.18 -12.73 -3.89
CA GLN A 30 -14.17 -12.22 -4.83
C GLN A 30 -13.71 -12.34 -6.30
N ALA A 31 -12.38 -12.34 -6.52
CA ALA A 31 -11.81 -12.37 -7.86
C ALA A 31 -12.18 -13.64 -8.63
N LYS A 32 -12.75 -13.45 -9.83
CA LYS A 32 -13.18 -14.53 -10.74
C LYS A 32 -12.06 -14.93 -11.70
N GLU A 33 -11.37 -13.94 -12.26
CA GLU A 33 -10.26 -14.18 -13.20
C GLU A 33 -9.00 -14.66 -12.47
N HIS A 34 -8.42 -15.77 -12.96
CA HIS A 34 -7.23 -16.39 -12.37
C HIS A 34 -6.05 -15.42 -12.24
N GLY A 35 -5.72 -14.67 -13.30
CA GLY A 35 -4.58 -13.75 -13.29
C GLY A 35 -4.76 -12.56 -12.34
N LEU A 36 -5.99 -12.12 -12.11
CA LEU A 36 -6.28 -11.11 -11.09
C LEU A 36 -6.10 -11.70 -9.70
N LYS A 37 -6.64 -12.90 -9.45
CA LYS A 37 -6.52 -13.60 -8.17
C LYS A 37 -5.06 -13.81 -7.76
N GLU A 38 -4.22 -14.31 -8.67
CA GLU A 38 -2.78 -14.48 -8.43
C GLU A 38 -2.08 -13.16 -8.12
N THR A 39 -2.46 -12.09 -8.83
CA THR A 39 -1.88 -10.76 -8.60
C THR A 39 -2.25 -10.25 -7.21
N LEU A 40 -3.53 -10.32 -6.82
CA LEU A 40 -3.98 -9.90 -5.48
C LEU A 40 -3.35 -10.74 -4.35
N GLN A 41 -3.13 -12.05 -4.57
CA GLN A 41 -2.41 -12.90 -3.61
C GLN A 41 -0.95 -12.45 -3.44
N ALA A 42 -0.27 -12.13 -4.54
CA ALA A 42 1.10 -11.62 -4.51
C ALA A 42 1.17 -10.28 -3.74
N LEU A 43 0.23 -9.37 -3.99
CA LEU A 43 0.13 -8.09 -3.28
C LEU A 43 -0.12 -8.31 -1.77
N SER A 44 -1.06 -9.18 -1.39
CA SER A 44 -1.27 -9.53 0.03
C SER A 44 -0.02 -10.09 0.71
N ALA A 45 0.77 -10.90 0.00
CA ALA A 45 2.01 -11.46 0.54
C ALA A 45 3.09 -10.39 0.67
N GLU A 46 3.15 -9.43 -0.27
CA GLU A 46 4.04 -8.28 -0.18
C GLU A 46 3.71 -7.41 1.03
N GLU A 47 2.44 -7.11 1.29
CA GLU A 47 2.05 -6.31 2.46
C GLU A 47 2.40 -6.95 3.79
N THR A 48 2.29 -8.28 3.86
CA THR A 48 2.70 -9.03 5.05
C THR A 48 4.20 -8.86 5.32
N LYS A 49 5.01 -8.83 4.25
CA LYS A 49 6.46 -8.56 4.34
C LYS A 49 6.72 -7.10 4.72
N ASN A 50 6.00 -6.16 4.12
CA ASN A 50 6.14 -4.73 4.41
C ASN A 50 5.77 -4.43 5.87
N HIS A 51 4.66 -4.97 6.37
CA HIS A 51 4.25 -4.85 7.78
C HIS A 51 5.38 -5.32 8.71
N SER A 52 5.90 -6.53 8.46
CA SER A 52 6.97 -7.11 9.27
C SER A 52 8.24 -6.27 9.23
N LEU A 53 8.57 -5.70 8.06
CA LEU A 53 9.70 -4.80 7.89
C LEU A 53 9.51 -3.50 8.66
N MET A 54 8.33 -2.88 8.61
CA MET A 54 8.04 -1.65 9.36
C MET A 54 8.16 -1.87 10.86
N GLU A 55 7.58 -2.94 11.38
CA GLU A 55 7.68 -3.31 12.79
C GLU A 55 9.11 -3.61 13.22
N LYS A 56 9.89 -4.30 12.37
CA LYS A 56 11.30 -4.58 12.64
C LYS A 56 12.13 -3.29 12.67
N THR A 57 12.01 -2.46 11.63
CA THR A 57 12.73 -1.19 11.52
C THR A 57 12.38 -0.24 12.67
N ARG A 58 11.12 -0.23 13.12
CA ARG A 58 10.69 0.54 14.30
C ARG A 58 11.40 0.09 15.58
N ARG A 59 11.51 -1.23 15.82
CA ARG A 59 12.19 -1.78 17.00
C ARG A 59 13.70 -1.54 16.98
N GLU A 60 14.32 -1.73 15.82
CA GLU A 60 15.78 -1.57 15.66
C GLU A 60 16.23 -0.12 15.84
N ASN A 61 15.37 0.85 15.53
CA ASN A 61 15.68 2.29 15.63
C ASN A 61 14.91 2.97 16.77
N VAL A 62 14.57 2.23 17.83
CA VAL A 62 13.83 2.79 18.98
C VAL A 62 14.63 3.88 19.70
N THR A 63 15.96 3.81 19.67
CA THR A 63 16.86 4.82 20.23
C THR A 63 16.82 6.15 19.47
N GLU A 64 16.35 6.14 18.22
CA GLU A 64 16.26 7.31 17.34
C GLU A 64 14.98 8.13 17.58
N MET A 65 14.18 7.78 18.59
CA MET A 65 12.98 8.53 18.99
C MET A 65 13.29 9.90 19.64
N ILE A 66 14.58 10.22 19.85
CA ILE A 66 15.07 11.52 20.34
C ILE A 66 15.31 12.56 19.23
N LEU A 67 15.11 12.19 17.96
CA LEU A 67 15.29 13.09 16.82
C LEU A 67 14.23 14.19 16.77
N GLU A 68 14.54 15.27 16.05
CA GLU A 68 13.65 16.42 15.92
C GLU A 68 12.26 16.02 15.38
N PRO A 69 11.19 16.68 15.85
CA PRO A 69 9.84 16.40 15.38
C PRO A 69 9.69 16.61 13.87
N ILE A 70 9.03 15.66 13.21
CA ILE A 70 8.71 15.73 11.78
C ILE A 70 7.48 16.62 11.60
N ALA A 71 7.63 17.69 10.80
CA ALA A 71 6.56 18.67 10.58
C ALA A 71 5.73 18.40 9.32
N GLY A 72 4.46 18.81 9.36
CA GLY A 72 3.57 18.83 8.19
C GLY A 72 3.26 17.44 7.62
N PHE A 73 3.11 16.43 8.47
CA PHE A 73 2.78 15.06 8.05
C PHE A 73 1.58 14.57 8.86
N GLN A 74 0.43 14.40 8.21
CA GLN A 74 -0.83 14.00 8.86
C GLN A 74 -1.30 12.63 8.34
N LYS A 75 -1.93 11.85 9.22
CA LYS A 75 -2.55 10.57 8.86
C LYS A 75 -3.67 10.75 7.81
N GLU A 76 -4.44 11.82 7.95
CA GLU A 76 -5.64 12.13 7.16
C GLU A 76 -5.32 12.40 5.68
N ASP A 77 -4.10 12.85 5.37
CA ASP A 77 -3.62 13.08 4.00
C ASP A 77 -3.56 11.78 3.15
N TYR A 78 -3.70 10.62 3.82
CA TYR A 78 -3.65 9.28 3.25
C TYR A 78 -4.90 8.46 3.60
N GLU A 79 -5.97 9.07 4.12
CA GLU A 79 -7.23 8.36 4.25
C GLU A 79 -7.87 8.17 2.87
N ILE A 80 -8.42 6.99 2.64
CA ILE A 80 -9.18 6.67 1.44
C ILE A 80 -10.49 6.04 1.87
N ASP A 81 -11.59 6.53 1.30
CA ASP A 81 -12.91 5.92 1.48
C ASP A 81 -13.08 4.80 0.46
N LEU A 82 -12.78 3.57 0.89
CA LEU A 82 -12.97 2.38 0.08
C LEU A 82 -14.31 1.73 0.42
N LYS A 83 -15.25 1.80 -0.52
CA LYS A 83 -16.49 1.05 -0.44
C LYS A 83 -16.26 -0.36 -0.96
N THR A 84 -16.19 -1.32 -0.04
CA THR A 84 -16.21 -2.74 -0.38
C THR A 84 -17.64 -3.26 -0.24
N GLU A 85 -18.23 -3.70 -1.34
CA GLU A 85 -19.55 -4.35 -1.33
C GLU A 85 -19.40 -5.88 -1.26
N GLU A 86 -20.47 -6.58 -0.89
CA GLU A 86 -20.46 -8.05 -0.77
C GLU A 86 -20.22 -8.76 -2.12
N ARG A 87 -20.55 -8.11 -3.24
CA ARG A 87 -20.34 -8.61 -4.59
C ARG A 87 -19.81 -7.51 -5.49
N MET A 88 -18.54 -7.59 -5.81
CA MET A 88 -17.88 -6.69 -6.76
C MET A 88 -17.46 -7.46 -8.01
N GLU A 89 -17.47 -6.78 -9.16
CA GLU A 89 -16.89 -7.34 -10.37
C GLU A 89 -15.37 -7.14 -10.39
N ASP A 90 -14.66 -7.95 -11.16
CA ASP A 90 -13.19 -7.92 -11.21
C ASP A 90 -12.60 -6.53 -11.53
N GLY A 91 -13.33 -5.71 -12.30
CA GLY A 91 -12.94 -4.33 -12.58
C GLY A 91 -12.98 -3.42 -11.36
N ASP A 92 -13.92 -3.64 -10.44
CA ASP A 92 -14.01 -2.90 -9.18
C ASP A 92 -12.90 -3.35 -8.22
N LEU A 93 -12.58 -4.65 -8.19
CA LEU A 93 -11.45 -5.17 -7.42
C LEU A 93 -10.12 -4.54 -7.86
N VAL A 94 -9.89 -4.40 -9.18
CA VAL A 94 -8.70 -3.73 -9.73
C VAL A 94 -8.67 -2.25 -9.32
N ARG A 95 -9.81 -1.54 -9.36
CA ARG A 95 -9.89 -0.13 -8.93
C ARG A 95 -9.53 0.04 -7.46
N ILE A 96 -10.03 -0.83 -6.58
CA ILE A 96 -9.70 -0.81 -5.15
C ILE A 96 -8.21 -1.07 -4.95
N ALA A 97 -7.65 -2.08 -5.62
CA ALA A 97 -6.23 -2.39 -5.55
C ALA A 97 -5.35 -1.21 -6.02
N LEU A 98 -5.72 -0.55 -7.11
CA LEU A 98 -5.02 0.65 -7.60
C LEU A 98 -5.06 1.79 -6.58
N ALA A 99 -6.22 2.07 -6.00
CA ALA A 99 -6.35 3.12 -4.99
C ALA A 99 -5.48 2.84 -3.75
N LEU A 100 -5.38 1.58 -3.31
CA LEU A 100 -4.48 1.17 -2.23
C LEU A 100 -3.01 1.42 -2.59
N GLU A 101 -2.54 0.92 -3.74
CA GLU A 101 -1.15 1.05 -4.15
C GLU A 101 -0.76 2.53 -4.39
N GLU A 102 -1.66 3.34 -4.96
CA GLU A 102 -1.44 4.78 -5.17
C GLU A 102 -1.33 5.55 -3.85
N ARG A 103 -2.22 5.28 -2.90
CA ARG A 103 -2.15 5.83 -1.54
C ARG A 103 -0.81 5.50 -0.90
N GLU A 104 -0.42 4.24 -0.92
CA GLU A 104 0.79 3.78 -0.25
C GLU A 104 2.05 4.29 -0.93
N LYS A 105 2.10 4.27 -2.27
CA LYS A 105 3.18 4.88 -3.03
C LYS A 105 3.38 6.33 -2.59
N ARG A 106 2.31 7.12 -2.56
CA ARG A 106 2.35 8.52 -2.11
C ARG A 106 2.91 8.61 -0.69
N PHE A 107 2.34 7.87 0.24
CA PHE A 107 2.78 7.86 1.64
C PHE A 107 4.28 7.56 1.78
N PHE A 108 4.74 6.45 1.18
CA PHE A 108 6.14 6.04 1.29
C PHE A 108 7.09 7.02 0.59
N SER A 109 6.69 7.60 -0.54
CA SER A 109 7.44 8.68 -1.20
C SER A 109 7.55 9.91 -0.30
N ASP A 110 6.43 10.43 0.19
CA ASP A 110 6.36 11.64 0.99
C ASP A 110 7.14 11.47 2.30
N ALA A 111 6.91 10.37 3.02
CA ALA A 111 7.64 10.06 4.25
C ALA A 111 9.14 9.89 4.01
N SER A 112 9.57 9.26 2.91
CA SER A 112 11.00 9.08 2.64
C SER A 112 11.78 10.40 2.50
N SER A 113 11.11 11.48 2.10
CA SER A 113 11.73 12.80 1.99
C SER A 113 11.85 13.54 3.33
N LYS A 114 11.05 13.13 4.33
CA LYS A 114 10.94 13.77 5.64
C LYS A 114 11.63 13.01 6.76
N LEU A 115 11.91 11.72 6.55
CA LEU A 115 12.55 10.87 7.55
C LEU A 115 13.99 11.32 7.82
N PRO A 116 14.37 11.57 9.08
CA PRO A 116 15.73 12.00 9.44
C PRO A 116 16.77 10.86 9.37
N LEU A 117 16.32 9.62 9.25
CA LEU A 117 17.17 8.42 9.20
C LEU A 117 17.36 7.97 7.74
N PRO A 118 18.59 8.06 7.18
CA PRO A 118 18.85 7.72 5.79
C PRO A 118 18.46 6.28 5.43
N GLU A 119 18.69 5.33 6.33
CA GLU A 119 18.37 3.92 6.10
C GLU A 119 16.85 3.67 6.02
N ALA A 120 16.08 4.27 6.93
CA ALA A 120 14.62 4.21 6.88
C ALA A 120 14.08 4.89 5.62
N ALA A 121 14.62 6.06 5.25
CA ALA A 121 14.28 6.76 4.02
C ALA A 121 14.58 5.91 2.77
N ARG A 122 15.66 5.13 2.77
CA ARG A 122 16.02 4.22 1.67
C ARG A 122 15.04 3.05 1.56
N ILE A 123 14.64 2.47 2.70
CA ILE A 123 13.62 1.42 2.76
C ILE A 123 12.31 1.94 2.17
N PHE A 124 11.86 3.14 2.58
CA PHE A 124 10.61 3.73 2.12
C PHE A 124 10.64 4.01 0.61
N ARG A 125 11.75 4.56 0.08
CA ARG A 125 11.93 4.74 -1.37
C ARG A 125 11.80 3.42 -2.15
N LYS A 126 12.39 2.34 -1.62
CA LYS A 126 12.31 1.02 -2.25
C LYS A 126 10.88 0.48 -2.27
N ILE A 127 10.13 0.67 -1.18
CA ILE A 127 8.71 0.29 -1.13
C ILE A 127 7.92 1.11 -2.15
N ALA A 128 8.08 2.44 -2.17
CA ALA A 128 7.38 3.30 -3.13
C ALA A 128 7.63 2.90 -4.60
N LEU A 129 8.86 2.49 -4.94
CA LEU A 129 9.17 1.97 -6.28
C LEU A 129 8.38 0.70 -6.59
N ARG A 130 8.33 -0.26 -5.66
CA ARG A 130 7.55 -1.49 -5.82
C ARG A 130 6.06 -1.21 -5.96
N LYS A 131 5.53 -0.26 -5.18
CA LYS A 131 4.13 0.20 -5.32
C LYS A 131 3.86 0.73 -6.73
N GLN A 132 4.81 1.46 -7.32
CA GLN A 132 4.70 1.89 -8.72
C GLN A 132 4.71 0.70 -9.72
N GLU A 133 5.54 -0.30 -9.50
CA GLU A 133 5.56 -1.52 -10.33
C GLU A 133 4.23 -2.28 -10.25
N ASN A 134 3.66 -2.37 -9.05
CA ASN A 134 2.36 -2.99 -8.79
C ASN A 134 1.21 -2.23 -9.48
N ILE A 135 1.22 -0.89 -9.41
CA ILE A 135 0.26 -0.05 -10.14
C ILE A 135 0.30 -0.36 -11.64
N THR A 136 1.49 -0.37 -12.25
CA THR A 136 1.63 -0.69 -13.67
C THR A 136 1.09 -2.09 -14.00
N ARG A 137 1.38 -3.08 -13.15
CA ARG A 137 0.86 -4.45 -13.30
C ARG A 137 -0.67 -4.49 -13.25
N LEU A 138 -1.29 -3.78 -12.30
CA LEU A 138 -2.74 -3.70 -12.15
C LEU A 138 -3.41 -2.97 -13.32
N GLN A 139 -2.83 -1.87 -13.82
CA GLN A 139 -3.31 -1.15 -14.99
C GLN A 139 -3.34 -2.04 -16.24
N ASN A 140 -2.28 -2.83 -16.45
CA ASN A 140 -2.22 -3.79 -17.56
C ASN A 140 -3.32 -4.86 -17.45
N LEU A 141 -3.66 -5.31 -16.25
CA LEU A 141 -4.78 -6.23 -16.03
C LEU A 141 -6.14 -5.58 -16.32
N GLY A 142 -6.36 -4.34 -15.87
CA GLY A 142 -7.61 -3.60 -16.10
C GLY A 142 -7.88 -3.29 -17.59
N LEU A 143 -6.84 -2.99 -18.36
CA LEU A 143 -6.93 -2.79 -19.80
C LEU A 143 -7.35 -4.09 -20.53
N ASN A 144 -6.75 -5.22 -20.17
CA ASN A 144 -7.09 -6.53 -20.73
C ASN A 144 -8.53 -6.95 -20.43
N GLN A 145 -9.06 -6.61 -19.25
CA GLN A 145 -10.46 -6.90 -18.90
C GLN A 145 -11.45 -6.07 -19.74
N THR A 146 -11.11 -4.82 -20.04
CA THR A 146 -11.94 -3.95 -20.88
C THR A 146 -12.01 -4.47 -22.32
N LEU A 147 -10.87 -4.92 -22.86
CA LEU A 147 -10.78 -5.53 -24.19
C LEU A 147 -11.57 -6.84 -24.30
N LYS A 148 -11.50 -7.73 -23.29
CA LYS A 148 -12.31 -8.96 -23.25
C LYS A 148 -13.82 -8.65 -23.30
N LYS A 149 -14.28 -7.67 -22.52
CA LYS A 149 -15.71 -7.28 -22.51
C LYS A 149 -16.18 -6.72 -23.85
N SER A 150 -15.34 -6.01 -24.60
CA SER A 150 -15.71 -5.49 -25.93
C SER A 150 -15.80 -6.54 -27.04
N ILE A 151 -15.20 -7.72 -26.85
CA ILE A 151 -15.20 -8.81 -27.86
C ILE A 151 -16.33 -9.81 -27.59
N SER A 152 -16.86 -9.86 -26.37
CA SER A 152 -17.94 -10.77 -25.95
C SER A 152 -19.34 -10.13 -25.96
N ALA A 153 -19.47 -8.88 -26.41
CA ALA A 153 -20.73 -8.16 -26.58
C ALA A 153 -21.08 -8.05 -28.08
#